data_AF-A0A497ML01-F1
#
_entry.id   AF-A0A497ML01-F1
#
_cell.length_a   1.000
_cell.length_b   1.000
_cell.length_c   1.000
_cell.angle_alpha   90.00
_cell.angle_beta   90.00
_cell.angle_gamma   90.00
#
_symmetry.space_group_name_H-M   'P 1'
#
loop_
_entity.id
_entity.type
_entity.pdbx_description
1 polymer ?
#
loop_
_entity_poly.entity_id
_entity_poly.type
_entity_poly.pdbx_seq_one_letter_code
_entity_poly.pdbx_strand_id
1 'polypeptide(L)'
;MGLGELSIKEYVGRLAGESREYLKLAAEDLERVRSVWPSLSKEVNPIISGVLNSLASNKEALEIAKKAGLSLERASELFHQWFRMVFEENYDEGHALKLFRIGLAHAKHGVSEKLMILTMGAFMGETLQALKGLQATGEVENSICKCFFWNLCIMLQSYDFSRQSSFSKATGISKQLFERLVRLKADEIYEQLEKV
;
A
#
# COMPACT_ATOMS: atom_id res chain seq x y z
N MET A 1 29.67 6.00 12.83
CA MET A 1 28.68 5.92 13.92
C MET A 1 27.33 6.15 13.29
N GLY A 2 26.54 5.08 13.20
CA GLY A 2 25.34 4.98 12.37
C GLY A 2 24.17 5.79 12.94
N LEU A 3 23.12 5.91 12.14
CA LEU A 3 21.81 6.39 12.56
C LEU A 3 21.51 5.86 13.97
N GLY A 4 21.02 6.71 14.87
CA GLY A 4 20.32 6.22 16.05
C GLY A 4 19.13 5.41 15.54
N GLU A 5 19.33 4.09 15.40
CA GLU A 5 18.40 3.19 14.74
C GLU A 5 17.16 3.08 15.62
N LEU A 6 16.14 3.87 15.31
CA LEU A 6 14.77 3.46 15.61
C LEU A 6 14.66 2.02 15.11
N SER A 7 14.28 1.11 16.00
CA SER A 7 13.92 -0.23 15.61
C SER A 7 12.88 -0.15 14.49
N ILE A 8 12.86 -1.15 13.59
CA ILE A 8 11.85 -1.21 12.52
C ILE A 8 10.44 -1.01 13.10
N LYS A 9 10.21 -1.53 14.31
CA LYS A 9 8.97 -1.35 15.05
C LYS A 9 8.66 0.13 15.33
N GLU A 10 9.58 0.88 15.92
CA GLU A 10 9.40 2.31 16.20
C GLU A 10 9.26 3.14 14.92
N TYR A 11 10.01 2.81 13.86
CA TYR A 11 9.85 3.45 12.56
C TYR A 11 8.44 3.25 11.99
N VAL A 12 7.94 2.01 12.00
CA VAL A 12 6.59 1.68 11.50
C VAL A 12 5.50 2.29 12.39
N GLY A 13 5.67 2.29 13.71
CA GLY A 13 4.73 2.91 14.65
C GLY A 13 4.62 4.42 14.44
N ARG A 14 5.74 5.11 14.24
CA ARG A 14 5.74 6.53 13.92
C ARG A 14 5.08 6.82 12.57
N LEU A 15 5.43 6.06 11.53
CA LEU A 15 4.80 6.17 10.21
C LEU A 15 3.28 5.99 10.29
N ALA A 16 2.82 4.97 11.02
CA ALA A 16 1.40 4.70 11.21
C ALA A 16 0.66 5.91 11.81
N GLY A 17 1.25 6.53 12.85
CA GLY A 17 0.72 7.72 13.50
C GLY A 17 0.69 8.94 12.56
N GLU A 18 1.82 9.25 11.92
CA GLU A 18 1.96 10.38 10.99
C GLU A 18 0.99 10.26 9.80
N SER A 19 0.86 9.06 9.21
CA SER A 19 -0.09 8.82 8.11
C SER A 19 -1.54 8.98 8.57
N ARG A 20 -1.88 8.54 9.78
CA ARG A 20 -3.23 8.67 10.33
C ARG A 20 -3.60 10.13 10.57
N GLU A 21 -2.68 10.90 11.14
CA GLU A 21 -2.83 12.33 11.37
C GLU A 21 -3.01 13.09 10.05
N TYR A 22 -2.13 12.84 9.07
CA TYR A 22 -2.19 13.49 7.76
C TYR A 22 -3.52 13.23 7.04
N LEU A 23 -3.99 11.99 7.05
CA LEU A 23 -5.25 11.58 6.42
C LEU A 23 -6.50 11.98 7.23
N LYS A 24 -6.33 12.49 8.46
CA LYS A 24 -7.41 12.71 9.42
C LYS A 24 -8.31 11.47 9.55
N LEU A 25 -7.68 10.30 9.67
CA LEU A 25 -8.36 9.02 9.83
C LEU A 25 -8.74 8.84 11.31
N ALA A 26 -9.94 9.28 11.65
CA ALA A 26 -10.45 9.34 13.02
C ALA A 26 -11.20 8.05 13.41
N ALA A 27 -11.62 7.94 14.67
CA ALA A 27 -12.35 6.76 15.15
C ALA A 27 -13.70 6.61 14.44
N GLU A 28 -14.36 7.73 14.15
CA GLU A 28 -15.64 7.81 13.45
C GLU A 28 -15.56 7.27 12.02
N ASP A 29 -14.42 7.48 11.34
CA ASP A 29 -14.19 6.88 10.02
C ASP A 29 -14.16 5.35 10.13
N LEU A 30 -13.46 4.81 11.13
CA LEU A 30 -13.39 3.36 11.36
C LEU A 30 -14.75 2.77 11.73
N GLU A 31 -15.56 3.49 12.51
CA GLU A 31 -16.94 3.09 12.82
C GLU A 31 -17.81 3.04 11.57
N ARG A 32 -17.73 4.05 10.68
CA ARG A 32 -18.43 4.03 9.39
C ARG A 32 -17.99 2.84 8.54
N VAL A 33 -16.69 2.60 8.41
CA VAL A 33 -16.14 1.47 7.65
C VAL A 33 -16.65 0.13 8.21
N ARG A 34 -16.67 -0.03 9.53
CA ARG A 34 -17.17 -1.24 10.20
C ARG A 34 -18.69 -1.40 10.05
N SER A 35 -19.45 -0.32 10.05
CA SER A 35 -20.91 -0.38 9.91
C SER A 35 -21.36 -0.92 8.55
N VAL A 36 -20.60 -0.67 7.49
CA VAL A 36 -20.94 -1.14 6.14
C VAL A 36 -20.38 -2.54 5.85
N TRP A 37 -19.40 -3.01 6.64
CA TRP A 37 -18.74 -4.30 6.43
C TRP A 37 -19.68 -5.51 6.36
N PRO A 38 -20.73 -5.67 7.20
CA PRO A 38 -21.65 -6.81 7.10
C PRO A 38 -22.39 -6.89 5.75
N SER A 39 -22.64 -5.75 5.11
CA SER A 39 -23.27 -5.70 3.79
C SER A 39 -22.23 -5.87 2.69
N LEU A 40 -21.11 -5.15 2.76
CA LEU A 40 -20.04 -5.18 1.77
C LEU A 40 -19.32 -6.54 1.72
N SER A 41 -19.24 -7.26 2.84
CA SER A 41 -18.58 -8.57 2.91
C SER A 41 -19.23 -9.62 1.99
N LYS A 42 -20.50 -9.42 1.60
CA LYS A 42 -21.23 -10.25 0.63
C LYS A 42 -20.76 -10.02 -0.81
N GLU A 43 -20.18 -8.86 -1.08
CA GLU A 43 -19.66 -8.44 -2.39
C GLU A 43 -18.15 -8.70 -2.56
N VAL A 44 -17.49 -9.30 -1.55
CA VAL A 44 -16.04 -9.55 -1.59
C VAL A 44 -15.64 -10.40 -2.79
N ASN A 45 -16.37 -11.47 -3.09
CA ASN A 45 -16.02 -12.35 -4.22
C ASN A 45 -16.06 -11.60 -5.58
N PRO A 46 -17.13 -10.85 -5.92
CA PRO A 46 -17.13 -9.95 -7.07
C PRO A 46 -15.97 -8.96 -7.09
N ILE A 47 -15.73 -8.26 -5.97
CA ILE A 47 -14.66 -7.25 -5.85
C ILE A 47 -13.29 -7.88 -6.18
N ILE A 48 -12.97 -9.00 -5.53
CA ILE A 48 -11.68 -9.68 -5.71
C ILE A 48 -11.55 -10.19 -7.15
N SER A 49 -12.63 -10.69 -7.74
CA SER A 49 -12.64 -11.13 -9.13
C SER A 49 -12.32 -9.97 -10.09
N GLY A 50 -12.89 -8.78 -9.88
CA GLY A 50 -12.58 -7.58 -10.66
C GLY A 50 -11.11 -7.16 -10.55
N VAL A 51 -10.54 -7.21 -9.34
CA VAL A 51 -9.12 -6.93 -9.11
C VAL A 51 -8.21 -7.97 -9.78
N LEU A 52 -8.55 -9.26 -9.69
CA LEU A 52 -7.80 -10.33 -10.34
C LEU A 52 -7.84 -10.21 -11.87
N ASN A 53 -8.97 -9.78 -12.44
CA ASN A 53 -9.07 -9.49 -13.88
C ASN A 53 -8.12 -8.36 -14.29
N SER A 54 -8.03 -7.30 -13.48
CA SER A 54 -7.08 -6.21 -13.70
C SER A 54 -5.63 -6.72 -13.65
N LEU A 55 -5.30 -7.59 -12.70
CA LEU A 55 -3.98 -8.22 -12.61
C LEU A 55 -3.69 -9.12 -13.82
N ALA A 56 -4.64 -9.97 -14.21
CA ALA A 56 -4.51 -10.89 -15.33
C ALA A 56 -4.38 -10.17 -16.69
N SER A 57 -4.93 -8.96 -16.81
CA SER A 57 -4.74 -8.11 -17.99
C SER A 57 -3.35 -7.48 -18.10
N ASN A 58 -2.55 -7.53 -17.03
CA ASN A 58 -1.25 -6.89 -16.95
C ASN A 58 -0.10 -7.91 -17.12
N LYS A 59 0.62 -7.81 -18.24
CA LYS A 59 1.76 -8.70 -18.55
C LYS A 59 2.88 -8.66 -17.52
N GLU A 60 3.20 -7.47 -16.99
CA GLU A 60 4.24 -7.30 -15.96
C GLU A 60 3.85 -8.06 -14.67
N ALA A 61 2.60 -7.90 -14.23
CA ALA A 61 2.09 -8.57 -13.03
C ALA A 61 2.06 -10.10 -13.18
N LEU A 62 1.63 -10.62 -14.33
CA LEU A 62 1.61 -12.06 -14.61
C LEU A 62 3.02 -12.67 -14.60
N GLU A 63 4.00 -12.02 -15.23
CA GLU A 63 5.38 -12.51 -15.24
C GLU A 63 5.99 -12.53 -13.83
N ILE A 64 5.69 -11.52 -13.01
CA ILE A 64 6.14 -11.48 -11.61
C ILE A 64 5.48 -12.60 -10.81
N ALA A 65 4.16 -12.79 -10.92
CA ALA A 65 3.45 -13.86 -10.24
C ALA A 65 3.99 -15.25 -10.62
N LYS A 66 4.23 -15.49 -11.91
CA LYS A 66 4.82 -16.74 -12.41
C LYS A 66 6.21 -16.98 -11.83
N LYS A 67 7.09 -15.97 -11.81
CA LYS A 67 8.44 -16.07 -11.22
C LYS A 67 8.40 -16.31 -9.71
N ALA A 68 7.41 -15.76 -9.02
CA ALA A 68 7.18 -15.98 -7.61
C ALA A 68 6.51 -17.34 -7.30
N GLY A 69 6.17 -18.15 -8.32
CA GLY A 69 5.45 -19.42 -8.14
C GLY A 69 4.03 -19.22 -7.58
N LEU A 70 3.44 -18.05 -7.81
CA LEU A 70 2.13 -17.67 -7.28
C LEU A 70 1.05 -18.00 -8.31
N SER A 71 0.15 -18.93 -7.96
CA SER A 71 -1.05 -19.19 -8.76
C SER A 71 -2.10 -18.09 -8.57
N LEU A 72 -3.05 -17.98 -9.50
CA LEU A 72 -4.16 -17.01 -9.37
C LEU A 72 -5.07 -17.34 -8.19
N GLU A 73 -5.25 -18.63 -7.88
CA GLU A 73 -6.01 -19.08 -6.70
C GLU A 73 -5.33 -18.61 -5.42
N ARG A 74 -4.00 -18.77 -5.34
CA ARG A 74 -3.25 -18.30 -4.18
C ARG A 74 -3.24 -16.77 -4.07
N ALA A 75 -3.15 -16.07 -5.20
CA ALA A 75 -3.29 -14.61 -5.22
C ALA A 75 -4.68 -14.17 -4.73
N SER A 76 -5.74 -14.87 -5.15
CA SER A 76 -7.11 -14.65 -4.68
C SER A 76 -7.24 -14.79 -3.18
N GLU A 77 -6.71 -15.85 -2.58
CA GLU A 77 -6.73 -16.08 -1.13
C GLU A 77 -6.03 -14.94 -0.37
N LEU A 78 -4.85 -14.52 -0.85
CA LEU A 78 -4.10 -13.42 -0.24
C LEU A 78 -4.84 -12.09 -0.36
N PHE A 79 -5.50 -11.84 -1.50
CA PHE A 79 -6.32 -10.67 -1.71
C PHE A 79 -7.54 -10.65 -0.80
N HIS A 80 -8.20 -11.80 -0.58
CA HIS A 80 -9.29 -11.91 0.40
C HIS A 80 -8.80 -11.59 1.82
N GLN A 81 -7.66 -12.15 2.22
CA GLN A 81 -7.09 -11.89 3.54
C GLN A 81 -6.77 -10.41 3.71
N TRP A 82 -6.06 -9.81 2.76
CA TRP A 82 -5.71 -8.40 2.82
C TRP A 82 -6.95 -7.49 2.80
N PHE A 83 -7.93 -7.78 1.95
CA PHE A 83 -9.14 -6.98 1.85
C PHE A 83 -9.91 -6.98 3.17
N ARG A 84 -10.04 -8.12 3.85
CA ARG A 84 -10.65 -8.19 5.19
C ARG A 84 -9.92 -7.32 6.22
N MET A 85 -8.57 -7.30 6.20
CA MET A 85 -7.80 -6.47 7.12
C MET A 85 -8.15 -4.98 7.02
N VAL A 86 -8.50 -4.49 5.82
CA VAL A 86 -8.93 -3.09 5.62
C VAL A 86 -10.16 -2.76 6.48
N PHE A 87 -11.07 -3.70 6.70
CA PHE A 87 -12.33 -3.45 7.42
C PHE A 87 -12.30 -3.92 8.88
N GLU A 88 -11.45 -4.90 9.20
CA GLU A 88 -11.50 -5.60 10.49
C GLU A 88 -10.40 -5.16 11.48
N GLU A 89 -9.30 -4.57 11.01
CA GLU A 89 -8.18 -4.18 11.88
C GLU A 89 -8.38 -2.82 12.57
N ASN A 90 -7.46 -2.47 13.48
CA ASN A 90 -7.56 -1.29 14.34
C ASN A 90 -6.74 -0.07 13.88
N TYR A 91 -6.00 -0.19 12.78
CA TYR A 91 -5.17 0.91 12.27
C TYR A 91 -4.14 1.41 13.30
N ASP A 92 -3.57 0.47 14.04
CA ASP A 92 -2.52 0.67 15.04
C ASP A 92 -1.14 0.22 14.51
N GLU A 93 -0.13 0.27 15.37
CA GLU A 93 1.23 -0.20 15.05
C GLU A 93 1.24 -1.69 14.65
N GLY A 94 0.40 -2.52 15.28
CA GLY A 94 0.31 -3.95 14.98
C GLY A 94 -0.19 -4.19 13.56
N HIS A 95 -1.25 -3.47 13.16
CA HIS A 95 -1.75 -3.49 11.79
C HIS A 95 -0.69 -2.96 10.81
N ALA A 96 -0.05 -1.83 11.13
CA ALA A 96 0.98 -1.25 10.29
C ALA A 96 2.16 -2.19 10.05
N LEU A 97 2.60 -2.95 11.06
CA LEU A 97 3.64 -3.96 10.90
C LEU A 97 3.25 -5.10 9.96
N LYS A 98 1.98 -5.54 9.97
CA LYS A 98 1.48 -6.53 9.01
C LYS A 98 1.57 -5.99 7.58
N LEU A 99 1.10 -4.77 7.35
CA LEU A 99 1.14 -4.12 6.04
C LEU A 99 2.57 -3.86 5.57
N PHE A 100 3.45 -3.43 6.46
CA PHE A 100 4.85 -3.21 6.14
C PHE A 100 5.52 -4.51 5.67
N ARG A 101 5.22 -5.64 6.33
CA ARG A 101 5.69 -6.97 5.88
C ARG A 101 5.12 -7.36 4.53
N ILE A 102 3.85 -7.03 4.25
CA ILE A 102 3.25 -7.27 2.93
C ILE A 102 3.99 -6.46 1.87
N GLY A 103 4.26 -5.18 2.10
CA GLY A 103 5.03 -4.35 1.17
C GLY A 103 6.45 -4.92 0.92
N LEU A 104 7.16 -5.34 1.97
CA LEU A 104 8.46 -6.00 1.84
C LEU A 104 8.39 -7.30 1.03
N ALA A 105 7.32 -8.09 1.20
CA ALA A 105 7.12 -9.30 0.42
C ALA A 105 6.97 -8.99 -1.07
N HIS A 106 6.27 -7.91 -1.43
CA HIS A 106 6.14 -7.47 -2.82
C HIS A 106 7.48 -6.95 -3.37
N ALA A 107 8.19 -6.11 -2.62
CA ALA A 107 9.52 -5.61 -3.00
C ALA A 107 10.51 -6.77 -3.25
N LYS A 108 10.52 -7.78 -2.37
CA LYS A 108 11.35 -8.98 -2.48
C LYS A 108 11.14 -9.74 -3.79
N HIS A 109 9.90 -9.78 -4.31
CA HIS A 109 9.57 -10.48 -5.56
C HIS A 109 9.61 -9.57 -6.79
N GLY A 110 10.10 -8.33 -6.65
CA GLY A 110 10.26 -7.40 -7.76
C GLY A 110 8.95 -6.77 -8.26
N VAL A 111 7.89 -6.80 -7.45
CA VAL A 111 6.67 -6.03 -7.75
C VAL A 111 7.00 -4.55 -7.64
N SER A 112 6.79 -3.76 -8.70
CA SER A 112 7.08 -2.32 -8.68
C SER A 112 6.10 -1.53 -7.80
N GLU A 113 6.52 -0.38 -7.25
CA GLU A 113 5.61 0.52 -6.53
C GLU A 113 4.44 0.96 -7.41
N LYS A 114 4.68 1.12 -8.72
CA LYS A 114 3.66 1.41 -9.73
C LYS A 114 2.56 0.34 -9.73
N LEU A 115 2.92 -0.95 -9.77
CA LEU A 115 1.93 -2.02 -9.73
C LEU A 115 1.17 -2.04 -8.40
N MET A 116 1.84 -1.79 -7.27
CA MET A 116 1.18 -1.67 -5.96
C MET A 116 0.10 -0.58 -5.95
N ILE A 117 0.41 0.60 -6.49
CA ILE A 117 -0.52 1.74 -6.61
C ILE A 117 -1.70 1.38 -7.52
N LEU A 118 -1.44 0.77 -8.67
CA LEU A 118 -2.49 0.38 -9.62
C LEU A 118 -3.42 -0.70 -9.04
N THR A 119 -2.87 -1.70 -8.34
CA THR A 119 -3.67 -2.73 -7.65
C THR A 119 -4.53 -2.12 -6.55
N MET A 120 -3.99 -1.19 -5.76
CA MET A 120 -4.78 -0.43 -4.78
C MET A 120 -5.92 0.35 -5.46
N GLY A 121 -5.65 0.98 -6.60
CA GLY A 121 -6.66 1.66 -7.41
C GLY A 121 -7.78 0.72 -7.89
N ALA A 122 -7.43 -0.49 -8.33
CA ALA A 122 -8.42 -1.50 -8.72
C ALA A 122 -9.30 -1.91 -7.53
N PHE A 123 -8.71 -2.17 -6.36
CA PHE A 123 -9.47 -2.46 -5.14
C PHE A 123 -10.42 -1.33 -4.77
N MET A 124 -9.94 -0.09 -4.79
CA MET A 124 -10.76 1.09 -4.48
C MET A 124 -11.91 1.23 -5.49
N GLY A 125 -11.65 1.08 -6.79
CA GLY A 125 -12.67 1.16 -7.84
C GLY A 125 -13.78 0.14 -7.67
N GLU A 126 -13.43 -1.14 -7.50
CA GLU A 126 -14.40 -2.21 -7.26
C GLU A 126 -15.18 -2.02 -5.96
N THR A 127 -14.51 -1.55 -4.90
CA THR A 127 -15.16 -1.28 -3.61
C THR A 127 -16.17 -0.15 -3.72
N LEU A 128 -15.80 0.97 -4.35
CA LEU A 128 -16.70 2.10 -4.56
C LEU A 128 -17.89 1.71 -5.45
N GLN A 129 -17.67 0.85 -6.45
CA GLN A 129 -18.76 0.33 -7.26
C GLN A 129 -19.74 -0.54 -6.45
N ALA A 130 -19.23 -1.39 -5.56
CA ALA A 130 -20.08 -2.18 -4.65
C ALA A 130 -20.85 -1.27 -3.67
N LEU A 131 -20.22 -0.24 -3.11
CA LEU A 131 -20.84 0.73 -2.21
C LEU A 131 -21.99 1.50 -2.86
N LYS A 132 -21.87 1.86 -4.14
CA LYS A 132 -22.97 2.46 -4.91
C LYS A 132 -24.20 1.54 -4.96
N GLY A 133 -23.99 0.24 -5.16
CA GLY A 133 -25.06 -0.76 -5.13
C GLY A 133 -25.75 -0.86 -3.76
N LEU A 134 -25.00 -0.59 -2.69
CA LEU A 134 -25.49 -0.56 -1.30
C LEU A 134 -26.08 0.78 -0.87
N GLN A 135 -26.11 1.79 -1.76
CA GLN A 135 -26.56 3.16 -1.45
C GLN A 135 -25.82 3.77 -0.24
N ALA A 136 -24.53 3.47 -0.11
CA ALA A 136 -23.70 4.03 0.95
C ALA A 136 -23.57 5.56 0.79
N THR A 137 -23.36 6.27 1.91
CA THR A 137 -23.19 7.72 1.88
C THR A 137 -21.77 8.10 1.45
N GLY A 138 -21.60 9.32 0.93
CA GLY A 138 -20.27 9.86 0.60
C GLY A 138 -19.30 9.92 1.79
N GLU A 139 -19.81 9.95 3.03
CA GLU A 139 -18.96 9.87 4.22
C GLU A 139 -18.34 8.47 4.41
N VAL A 140 -19.10 7.41 4.11
CA VAL A 140 -18.59 6.02 4.14
C VAL A 140 -17.54 5.84 3.06
N GLU A 141 -17.81 6.33 1.84
CA GLU A 141 -16.85 6.29 0.73
C GLU A 141 -15.54 7.01 1.09
N ASN A 142 -15.63 8.23 1.63
CA ASN A 142 -14.45 8.98 2.06
C ASN A 142 -13.66 8.26 3.17
N SER A 143 -14.35 7.67 4.14
CA SER A 143 -13.72 6.90 5.23
C SER A 143 -12.95 5.69 4.69
N ILE A 144 -13.54 4.97 3.74
CA ILE A 144 -12.91 3.82 3.06
C ILE A 144 -11.71 4.28 2.22
N CYS A 145 -11.81 5.40 1.51
CA CYS A 145 -10.67 5.97 0.78
C CYS A 145 -9.49 6.26 1.71
N LYS A 146 -9.72 6.90 2.86
CA LYS A 146 -8.67 7.14 3.87
C LYS A 146 -8.02 5.83 4.32
N CYS A 147 -8.83 4.80 4.59
CA CYS A 147 -8.35 3.47 4.95
C CYS A 147 -7.43 2.87 3.87
N PHE A 148 -7.84 2.89 2.60
CA PHE A 148 -7.00 2.41 1.49
C PHE A 148 -5.69 3.19 1.36
N PHE A 149 -5.73 4.53 1.44
CA PHE A 149 -4.53 5.36 1.35
C PHE A 149 -3.57 5.15 2.53
N TRP A 150 -4.09 4.96 3.74
CA TRP A 150 -3.27 4.62 4.90
C TRP A 150 -2.55 3.29 4.69
N ASN A 151 -3.28 2.27 4.20
CA ASN A 151 -2.72 0.97 3.87
C ASN A 151 -1.62 1.07 2.80
N LEU A 152 -1.92 1.79 1.71
CA LEU A 152 -0.98 2.01 0.61
C LEU A 152 0.29 2.71 1.07
N CYS A 153 0.15 3.76 1.88
CA CYS A 153 1.29 4.54 2.38
C CYS A 153 2.27 3.64 3.12
N ILE A 154 1.79 2.82 4.05
CA ILE A 154 2.65 1.92 4.84
C ILE A 154 3.32 0.86 3.95
N MET A 155 2.58 0.28 3.01
CA MET A 155 3.16 -0.69 2.07
C MET A 155 4.25 -0.05 1.20
N LEU A 156 4.04 1.16 0.67
CA LEU A 156 5.02 1.86 -0.15
C LEU A 156 6.27 2.29 0.65
N GLN A 157 6.12 2.70 1.90
CA GLN A 157 7.27 3.06 2.73
C GLN A 157 8.20 1.88 3.00
N SER A 158 7.69 0.65 2.95
CA SER A 158 8.55 -0.53 3.04
C SER A 158 9.52 -0.67 1.85
N TYR A 159 9.14 -0.19 0.66
CA TYR A 159 10.01 -0.15 -0.51
C TYR A 159 11.16 0.83 -0.31
N ASP A 160 10.84 2.07 0.08
CA ASP A 160 11.85 3.10 0.34
C ASP A 160 12.81 2.65 1.46
N PHE A 161 12.26 2.12 2.55
CA PHE A 161 13.06 1.58 3.65
C PHE A 161 14.02 0.48 3.18
N SER A 162 13.51 -0.51 2.41
CA SER A 162 14.35 -1.61 1.92
C SER A 162 15.43 -1.14 0.95
N ARG A 163 15.12 -0.16 0.09
CA ARG A 163 16.05 0.44 -0.88
C ARG A 163 17.16 1.22 -0.19
N GLN A 164 16.80 2.12 0.72
CA GLN A 164 17.76 2.91 1.49
C GLN A 164 18.66 2.02 2.34
N SER A 165 18.09 1.05 3.04
CA SER A 165 18.84 0.11 3.88
C SER A 165 19.82 -0.73 3.05
N SER A 166 19.38 -1.23 1.89
CA SER A 166 20.22 -2.02 0.99
C SER A 166 21.35 -1.18 0.39
N PHE A 167 21.04 0.03 -0.07
CA PHE A 167 22.04 0.95 -0.64
C PHE A 167 23.08 1.36 0.39
N SER A 168 22.66 1.76 1.59
CA SER A 168 23.57 2.15 2.66
C SER A 168 24.47 0.99 3.08
N LYS A 169 23.90 -0.22 3.22
CA LYS A 169 24.66 -1.43 3.53
C LYS A 169 25.69 -1.79 2.45
N ALA A 170 25.33 -1.64 1.17
CA ALA A 170 26.20 -2.01 0.05
C ALA A 170 27.32 -1.00 -0.22
N THR A 171 27.08 0.29 0.02
CA THR A 171 27.99 1.38 -0.40
C THR A 171 28.71 2.06 0.77
N GLY A 172 28.20 1.91 2.00
CA GLY A 172 28.62 2.71 3.14
C GLY A 172 28.16 4.18 3.09
N ILE A 173 27.41 4.58 2.07
CA ILE A 173 26.89 5.95 1.93
C ILE A 173 25.79 6.18 2.97
N SER A 174 25.86 7.34 3.64
CA SER A 174 24.84 7.74 4.61
C SER A 174 23.53 8.10 3.92
N LYS A 175 22.42 7.92 4.64
CA LYS A 175 21.07 8.31 4.17
C LYS A 175 21.02 9.78 3.71
N GLN A 176 21.62 10.69 4.47
CA GLN A 176 21.60 12.13 4.15
C GLN A 176 22.31 12.43 2.83
N LEU A 177 23.43 11.74 2.54
CA LEU A 177 24.14 11.92 1.28
C LEU A 177 23.35 11.30 0.12
N PHE A 178 22.76 10.11 0.31
CA PHE A 178 21.89 9.49 -0.69
C PHE A 178 20.73 10.41 -1.08
N GLU A 179 20.00 10.96 -0.10
CA GLU A 179 18.90 11.90 -0.35
C GLU A 179 19.36 13.18 -1.06
N ARG A 180 20.56 13.70 -0.73
CA ARG A 180 21.14 14.85 -1.43
C ARG A 180 21.39 14.52 -2.91
N LEU A 181 21.94 13.35 -3.22
CA LEU A 181 22.19 12.91 -4.59
C LEU A 181 20.88 12.75 -5.36
N VAL A 182 19.84 12.21 -4.72
CA VAL A 182 18.50 12.10 -5.32
C VAL A 182 17.94 13.48 -5.67
N ARG A 183 18.04 14.47 -4.77
CA ARG A 183 17.57 15.85 -5.03
C ARG A 183 18.30 16.49 -6.21
N LEU A 184 19.63 16.45 -6.21
CA LEU A 184 20.43 17.01 -7.30
C LEU A 184 20.06 16.37 -8.65
N LYS A 185 19.86 15.05 -8.65
CA LYS A 185 19.50 14.35 -9.89
C LYS A 185 18.07 14.68 -10.35
N ALA A 186 17.14 14.88 -9.41
CA ALA A 186 15.78 15.29 -9.72
C ALA A 186 15.77 16.69 -10.34
N ASP A 187 16.54 17.64 -9.82
CA ASP A 187 16.68 18.99 -10.37
C ASP A 187 17.22 18.94 -11.81
N GLU A 188 18.28 18.16 -12.07
CA GLU A 188 18.82 17.96 -13.42
C GLU A 188 17.78 17.40 -14.40
N ILE A 189 16.99 16.41 -13.98
CA ILE A 189 15.94 15.80 -14.81
C ILE A 189 14.83 16.82 -15.08
N TYR A 190 14.44 17.59 -14.07
CA TYR A 190 13.41 18.62 -14.19
C TYR A 190 13.82 19.69 -15.22
N GLU A 191 15.04 20.21 -15.14
CA GLU A 191 15.58 21.17 -16.12
C GLU A 191 15.68 20.61 -17.55
N GLN A 192 15.87 19.29 -17.71
CA GLN A 192 15.87 18.65 -19.02
C GLN A 192 14.48 18.62 -19.64
N LEU A 193 13.43 18.45 -18.83
CA LEU A 193 12.06 18.43 -19.30
C LEU A 193 11.59 19.81 -19.77
N GLU A 194 12.05 20.90 -19.17
CA GLU A 194 11.72 22.28 -19.60
C GLU A 194 12.33 22.66 -20.97
N LYS A 195 13.30 21.87 -21.45
CA LYS A 195 13.97 22.10 -22.75
C LYS A 195 13.33 21.32 -23.91
N VAL A 196 12.28 20.53 -23.65
CA VAL A 196 11.51 19.74 -24.62
C VAL A 196 10.19 20.42 -24.90
#